data_AF-A0A063ZKI9-F1
#
_entry.id   AF-A0A063ZKI9-F1
#
_cell.length_a   1.000
_cell.length_b   1.000
_cell.length_c   1.000
_cell.angle_alpha   90.00
_cell.angle_beta   90.00
_cell.angle_gamma   90.00
#
_symmetry.space_group_name_H-M   'P 1'
#
loop_
_entity.id
_entity.type
_entity.pdbx_description
1 polymer ?
#
loop_
_entity_poly.entity_id
_entity_poly.type
_entity_poly.pdbx_seq_one_letter_code
_entity_poly.pdbx_strand_id
1 'polypeptide(L)'
;MAGHSEDPNADQQYHLEVGPADIADTVLLPGNPERIDKIVAHWDEYEEQASHREYRTATGTYEETPISVTSTGIGGPSAAIAVEELARVGADTFIRVGSCGALQEEMAVGDLVITTGGVRQEGTSDEYVREDYPASADYEVVCALVAAAERLGYDYHTGVTMSADAFYPGQGRPGFEGFEAAGSTELVDELRDANVKNIEMEASAIMTIASIYGLRAGAVCSVYANRETGEFRTEGESRSAETASLATHLLAKMDAVKREVGADRWHAGLSLE
;
A
#
# COMPACT_ATOMS: atom_id res chain seq x y z
N MET A 1 -3.15 31.08 -6.00
CA MET A 1 -3.86 31.87 -4.98
C MET A 1 -3.52 31.25 -3.65
N ALA A 2 -2.86 32.00 -2.77
CA ALA A 2 -2.37 31.51 -1.48
C ALA A 2 -3.36 31.87 -0.37
N GLY A 3 -3.56 30.96 0.58
CA GLY A 3 -3.41 31.38 1.98
C GLY A 3 -4.59 31.22 2.93
N HIS A 4 -5.68 30.54 2.59
CA HIS A 4 -6.68 30.17 3.61
C HIS A 4 -7.14 28.73 3.40
N SER A 5 -6.68 27.86 4.30
CA SER A 5 -7.36 26.60 4.58
C SER A 5 -8.77 26.93 5.05
N GLU A 6 -9.79 26.33 4.46
CA GLU A 6 -11.18 26.41 4.97
C GLU A 6 -11.37 25.56 6.24
N ASP A 7 -10.31 24.95 6.74
CA ASP A 7 -10.32 24.07 7.90
C ASP A 7 -10.32 24.86 9.23
N PRO A 8 -11.36 24.72 10.09
CA PRO A 8 -11.42 25.34 11.41
C PRO A 8 -10.42 24.77 12.43
N ASN A 9 -9.69 23.68 12.13
CA ASN A 9 -8.67 23.10 12.99
C ASN A 9 -7.26 23.32 12.39
N ALA A 10 -6.60 24.42 12.77
CA ALA A 10 -5.29 24.79 12.21
C ALA A 10 -4.16 23.75 12.43
N ASP A 11 -4.33 22.82 13.38
CA ASP A 11 -3.30 21.87 13.80
C ASP A 11 -3.66 20.39 13.54
N GLN A 12 -4.86 20.08 13.03
CA GLN A 12 -5.37 18.71 12.87
C GLN A 12 -6.06 18.56 11.51
N GLN A 13 -5.77 17.47 10.79
CA GLN A 13 -6.34 17.23 9.46
C GLN A 13 -7.82 16.84 9.54
N TYR A 14 -8.62 17.32 8.57
CA TYR A 14 -10.08 17.23 8.60
C TYR A 14 -10.65 15.81 8.58
N HIS A 15 -10.13 14.90 7.74
CA HIS A 15 -10.71 13.56 7.59
C HIS A 15 -10.11 12.56 8.57
N LEU A 16 -8.79 12.59 8.78
CA LEU A 16 -8.08 11.64 9.62
C LEU A 16 -8.11 12.02 11.10
N GLU A 17 -8.38 13.29 11.43
CA GLU A 17 -8.31 13.83 12.78
C GLU A 17 -6.93 13.59 13.44
N VAL A 18 -5.83 13.78 12.68
CA VAL A 18 -4.44 13.66 13.18
C VAL A 18 -3.64 14.94 12.93
N GLY A 19 -2.65 15.20 13.76
CA GLY A 19 -1.66 16.27 13.64
C GLY A 19 -0.21 15.73 13.56
N PRO A 20 0.79 16.62 13.41
CA PRO A 20 2.20 16.22 13.24
C PRO A 20 2.82 15.43 14.40
N ALA A 21 2.25 15.52 15.60
CA ALA A 21 2.73 14.78 16.77
C ALA A 21 2.17 13.34 16.85
N ASP A 22 1.15 13.03 16.04
CA ASP A 22 0.38 11.79 16.17
C ASP A 22 0.92 10.67 15.27
N ILE A 23 1.83 10.97 14.35
CA ILE A 23 2.29 10.04 13.31
C ILE A 23 3.82 9.95 13.24
N ALA A 24 4.31 8.80 12.80
CA ALA A 24 5.70 8.55 12.43
C ALA A 24 5.93 8.80 10.93
N ASP A 25 7.20 8.94 10.54
CA ASP A 25 7.60 9.21 9.15
C ASP A 25 7.09 8.13 8.16
N THR A 26 7.04 6.87 8.61
CA THR A 26 6.50 5.73 7.84
C THR A 26 5.13 5.31 8.34
N VAL A 27 4.15 5.27 7.42
CA VAL A 27 2.77 4.89 7.71
C VAL A 27 2.35 3.67 6.88
N LEU A 28 1.86 2.63 7.57
CA LEU A 28 1.21 1.47 6.96
C LEU A 28 -0.25 1.78 6.61
N LEU A 29 -0.69 1.38 5.41
CA LEU A 29 -2.00 1.74 4.86
C LEU A 29 -2.86 0.49 4.55
N PRO A 30 -3.51 -0.13 5.56
CA PRO A 30 -4.52 -1.15 5.34
C PRO A 30 -5.83 -0.55 4.80
N GLY A 31 -6.61 -1.32 4.04
CA GLY A 31 -7.94 -0.86 3.60
C GLY A 31 -8.97 -0.86 4.72
N ASN A 32 -9.14 -2.01 5.39
CA ASN A 32 -10.12 -2.19 6.47
C ASN A 32 -9.58 -1.64 7.80
N PRO A 33 -10.30 -0.74 8.51
CA PRO A 33 -9.97 -0.29 9.87
C PRO A 33 -9.71 -1.41 10.88
N GLU A 34 -10.43 -2.53 10.79
CA GLU A 34 -10.25 -3.68 11.69
C GLU A 34 -8.92 -4.42 11.46
N ARG A 35 -8.26 -4.20 10.31
CA ARG A 35 -6.95 -4.81 10.05
C ARG A 35 -5.84 -4.16 10.88
N ILE A 36 -6.06 -2.96 11.43
CA ILE A 36 -5.11 -2.30 12.32
C ILE A 36 -4.80 -3.18 13.53
N ASP A 37 -5.81 -3.81 14.12
CA ASP A 37 -5.61 -4.69 15.29
C ASP A 37 -4.68 -5.89 14.96
N LYS A 38 -4.69 -6.37 13.71
CA LYS A 38 -3.79 -7.44 13.25
C LYS A 38 -2.37 -6.94 12.99
N ILE A 39 -2.23 -5.68 12.59
CA ILE A 39 -0.92 -5.04 12.34
C ILE A 39 -0.22 -4.75 13.66
N VAL A 40 -0.90 -4.04 14.57
CA VAL A 40 -0.31 -3.63 15.86
C VAL A 40 -0.06 -4.82 16.78
N ALA A 41 -0.67 -5.98 16.54
CA ALA A 41 -0.36 -7.23 17.25
C ALA A 41 1.08 -7.72 17.06
N HIS A 42 1.78 -7.23 16.03
CA HIS A 42 3.21 -7.51 15.79
C HIS A 42 4.14 -6.47 16.42
N TRP A 43 3.61 -5.36 16.92
CA TRP A 43 4.39 -4.22 17.40
C TRP A 43 4.77 -4.38 18.88
N ASP A 44 5.83 -3.69 19.30
CA ASP A 44 6.31 -3.69 20.67
C ASP A 44 5.30 -2.99 21.60
N GLU A 45 4.83 -1.82 21.18
CA GLU A 45 3.81 -1.01 21.84
C GLU A 45 3.08 -0.11 20.83
N TYR A 46 1.87 0.33 21.15
CA TYR A 46 1.10 1.27 20.34
C TYR A 46 0.10 2.07 21.17
N GLU A 47 -0.31 3.22 20.63
CA GLU A 47 -1.43 4.03 21.10
C GLU A 47 -2.33 4.39 19.91
N GLU A 48 -3.65 4.31 20.11
CA GLU A 48 -4.63 4.76 19.14
C GLU A 48 -4.71 6.30 19.18
N GLN A 49 -4.56 6.93 18.03
CA GLN A 49 -4.45 8.38 17.91
C GLN A 49 -5.77 9.02 17.50
N ALA A 50 -6.45 8.40 16.54
CA ALA A 50 -7.71 8.90 15.99
C ALA A 50 -8.55 7.78 15.37
N SER A 51 -9.87 8.00 15.29
CA SER A 51 -10.79 7.12 14.58
C SER A 51 -11.98 7.93 14.06
N HIS A 52 -11.92 8.34 12.81
CA HIS A 52 -12.95 9.13 12.15
C HIS A 52 -13.23 8.60 10.74
N ARG A 53 -14.50 8.36 10.44
CA ARG A 53 -14.96 7.72 9.19
C ARG A 53 -14.30 6.35 8.97
N GLU A 54 -13.71 6.10 7.80
CA GLU A 54 -12.91 4.91 7.49
C GLU A 54 -11.45 5.01 7.95
N TYR A 55 -11.04 6.12 8.58
CA TYR A 55 -9.66 6.38 8.98
C TYR A 55 -9.51 6.14 10.49
N ARG A 56 -8.98 4.97 10.83
CA ARG A 56 -8.48 4.67 12.18
C ARG A 56 -6.97 4.76 12.13
N THR A 57 -6.35 5.40 13.11
CA THR A 57 -4.90 5.63 13.16
C THR A 57 -4.34 5.18 14.49
N ALA A 58 -3.22 4.45 14.45
CA ALA A 58 -2.42 4.11 15.62
C ALA A 58 -0.93 4.36 15.33
N THR A 59 -0.19 4.70 16.37
CA THR A 59 1.26 4.95 16.32
C THR A 59 1.94 4.20 17.45
N GLY A 60 3.10 3.62 17.16
CA GLY A 60 3.81 2.74 18.07
C GLY A 60 5.25 2.50 17.65
N THR A 61 5.80 1.37 18.08
CA THR A 61 7.16 0.95 17.71
C THR A 61 7.21 -0.52 17.31
N TYR A 62 8.09 -0.83 16.36
CA TYR A 62 8.42 -2.20 15.96
C TYR A 62 9.94 -2.34 15.88
N GLU A 63 10.52 -3.24 16.66
CA GLU A 63 11.98 -3.35 16.86
C GLU A 63 12.59 -1.97 17.14
N GLU A 64 12.00 -1.26 18.12
CA GLU A 64 12.38 0.09 18.56
C GLU A 64 12.23 1.19 17.48
N THR A 65 11.69 0.87 16.30
CA THR A 65 11.51 1.82 15.20
C THR A 65 10.10 2.43 15.25
N PRO A 66 9.97 3.77 15.31
CA PRO A 66 8.68 4.44 15.24
C PRO A 66 7.92 4.07 13.95
N ILE A 67 6.65 3.73 14.09
CA ILE A 67 5.79 3.32 12.98
C ILE A 67 4.34 3.74 13.25
N SER A 68 3.65 4.16 12.19
CA SER A 68 2.21 4.43 12.24
C SER A 68 1.44 3.52 11.29
N VAL A 69 0.15 3.39 11.54
CA VAL A 69 -0.80 2.70 10.67
C VAL A 69 -2.08 3.51 10.60
N THR A 70 -2.58 3.74 9.38
CA THR A 70 -3.84 4.44 9.13
C THR A 70 -4.65 3.68 8.09
N SER A 71 -5.90 3.32 8.41
CA SER A 71 -6.77 2.68 7.44
C SER A 71 -7.25 3.64 6.36
N THR A 72 -7.41 3.16 5.13
CA THR A 72 -7.73 4.00 3.97
C THR A 72 -9.17 3.89 3.48
N GLY A 73 -9.95 2.92 3.97
CA GLY A 73 -11.14 2.47 3.27
C GLY A 73 -10.83 1.73 1.97
N ILE A 74 -11.85 1.53 1.14
CA ILE A 74 -11.75 0.85 -0.16
C ILE A 74 -11.74 1.87 -1.29
N GLY A 75 -10.77 1.74 -2.19
CA GLY A 75 -10.64 2.51 -3.43
C GLY A 75 -9.66 3.67 -3.34
N GLY A 76 -9.22 4.10 -4.53
CA GLY A 76 -8.32 5.23 -4.71
C GLY A 76 -8.78 6.53 -4.03
N PRO A 77 -10.07 6.93 -4.06
CA PRO A 77 -10.48 8.24 -3.56
C PRO A 77 -10.23 8.45 -2.06
N SER A 78 -10.59 7.46 -1.22
CA SER A 78 -10.36 7.56 0.22
C SER A 78 -8.89 7.32 0.58
N ALA A 79 -8.19 6.45 -0.17
CA ALA A 79 -6.74 6.30 -0.02
C ALA A 79 -5.97 7.59 -0.34
N ALA A 80 -6.41 8.36 -1.34
CA ALA A 80 -5.82 9.65 -1.69
C ALA A 80 -5.96 10.66 -0.54
N ILE A 81 -7.12 10.73 0.12
CA ILE A 81 -7.34 11.56 1.31
C ILE A 81 -6.34 11.21 2.41
N ALA A 82 -6.16 9.90 2.69
CA ALA A 82 -5.20 9.46 3.70
C ALA A 82 -3.78 9.90 3.36
N VAL A 83 -3.31 9.68 2.12
CA VAL A 83 -1.97 10.09 1.69
C VAL A 83 -1.78 11.61 1.75
N GLU A 84 -2.76 12.39 1.28
CA GLU A 84 -2.74 13.87 1.33
C GLU A 84 -2.57 14.39 2.75
N GLU A 85 -3.42 13.93 3.67
CA GLU A 85 -3.47 14.44 5.03
C GLU A 85 -2.24 13.98 5.83
N LEU A 86 -1.82 12.72 5.69
CA LEU A 86 -0.60 12.20 6.33
C LEU A 86 0.65 12.94 5.82
N ALA A 87 0.76 13.20 4.52
CA ALA A 87 1.88 13.96 3.97
C ALA A 87 1.94 15.39 4.53
N ARG A 88 0.79 16.05 4.73
CA ARG A 88 0.72 17.39 5.33
C ARG A 88 1.18 17.44 6.78
N VAL A 89 1.03 16.34 7.51
CA VAL A 89 1.49 16.23 8.91
C VAL A 89 2.86 15.58 9.06
N GLY A 90 3.54 15.25 7.96
CA GLY A 90 4.96 14.92 7.96
C GLY A 90 5.33 13.50 7.57
N ALA A 91 4.36 12.63 7.25
CA ALA A 91 4.69 11.30 6.71
C ALA A 91 5.40 11.42 5.36
N ASP A 92 6.48 10.66 5.17
CA ASP A 92 7.26 10.64 3.94
C ASP A 92 7.29 9.27 3.24
N THR A 93 6.78 8.23 3.91
CA THR A 93 6.83 6.86 3.43
C THR A 93 5.53 6.13 3.68
N PHE A 94 4.96 5.53 2.63
CA PHE A 94 3.67 4.84 2.68
C PHE A 94 3.79 3.40 2.22
N ILE A 95 3.33 2.45 3.03
CA ILE A 95 3.30 1.03 2.64
C ILE A 95 1.88 0.52 2.71
N ARG A 96 1.26 0.28 1.55
CA ARG A 96 -0.05 -0.36 1.50
C ARG A 96 0.03 -1.81 1.95
N VAL A 97 -0.84 -2.19 2.89
CA VAL A 97 -0.98 -3.55 3.42
C VAL A 97 -2.35 -4.12 3.03
N GLY A 98 -2.39 -4.80 1.90
CA GLY A 98 -3.62 -5.18 1.22
C GLY A 98 -3.93 -6.67 1.21
N SER A 99 -5.03 -6.98 0.54
CA SER A 99 -5.40 -8.33 0.11
C SER A 99 -5.73 -8.26 -1.38
N CYS A 100 -5.48 -9.34 -2.11
CA CYS A 100 -5.65 -9.32 -3.57
C CYS A 100 -6.14 -10.65 -4.15
N GLY A 101 -6.57 -10.60 -5.41
CA GLY A 101 -6.77 -11.76 -6.25
C GLY A 101 -5.59 -11.95 -7.19
N ALA A 102 -4.84 -13.05 -7.05
CA ALA A 102 -3.76 -13.44 -7.94
C ALA A 102 -4.27 -13.85 -9.33
N LEU A 103 -3.43 -13.67 -10.34
CA LEU A 103 -3.73 -13.93 -11.76
C LEU A 103 -2.90 -15.05 -12.36
N GLN A 104 -1.74 -15.36 -11.78
CA GLN A 104 -0.82 -16.37 -12.28
C GLN A 104 -1.05 -17.70 -11.55
N GLU A 105 -0.99 -18.82 -12.27
CA GLU A 105 -1.37 -20.14 -11.76
C GLU A 105 -0.48 -20.59 -10.58
N GLU A 106 0.80 -20.22 -10.59
CA GLU A 106 1.78 -20.60 -9.57
C GLU A 106 1.60 -19.89 -8.22
N MET A 107 0.75 -18.86 -8.14
CA MET A 107 0.57 -18.05 -6.94
C MET A 107 -0.48 -18.67 -6.02
N ALA A 108 -0.05 -19.19 -4.87
CA ALA A 108 -0.93 -19.86 -3.93
C ALA A 108 -1.66 -18.87 -3.01
N VAL A 109 -2.81 -19.27 -2.49
CA VAL A 109 -3.48 -18.52 -1.42
C VAL A 109 -2.60 -18.49 -0.17
N GLY A 110 -2.43 -17.30 0.39
CA GLY A 110 -1.52 -17.04 1.50
C GLY A 110 -0.12 -16.56 1.09
N ASP A 111 0.24 -16.64 -0.19
CA ASP A 111 1.44 -15.99 -0.73
C ASP A 111 1.30 -14.47 -0.63
N LEU A 112 2.44 -13.77 -0.69
CA LEU A 112 2.49 -12.32 -0.77
C LEU A 112 2.72 -11.85 -2.20
N VAL A 113 2.18 -10.69 -2.54
CA VAL A 113 2.54 -9.95 -3.75
C VAL A 113 3.13 -8.62 -3.36
N ILE A 114 4.37 -8.38 -3.78
CA ILE A 114 5.09 -7.12 -3.58
C ILE A 114 5.05 -6.36 -4.90
N THR A 115 4.29 -5.26 -4.91
CA THR A 115 4.03 -4.49 -6.13
C THR A 115 5.28 -3.70 -6.53
N THR A 116 5.72 -3.84 -7.78
CA THR A 116 6.79 -3.02 -8.38
C THR A 116 6.24 -1.90 -9.26
N GLY A 117 5.00 -2.04 -9.74
CA GLY A 117 4.28 -1.02 -10.51
C GLY A 117 2.79 -1.34 -10.64
N GLY A 118 2.00 -0.35 -11.02
CA GLY A 118 0.54 -0.39 -11.06
C GLY A 118 -0.03 -0.17 -12.46
N VAL A 119 -0.92 -1.05 -12.92
CA VAL A 119 -1.90 -0.71 -13.97
C VAL A 119 -2.96 0.19 -13.33
N ARG A 120 -3.07 1.42 -13.85
CA ARG A 120 -3.98 2.46 -13.36
C ARG A 120 -5.37 2.29 -13.95
N GLN A 121 -6.08 1.23 -13.56
CA GLN A 121 -7.46 0.98 -13.98
C GLN A 121 -8.48 1.58 -12.99
N GLU A 122 -8.12 2.75 -12.46
CA GLU A 122 -8.89 3.55 -11.53
C GLU A 122 -8.73 5.03 -11.88
N GLY A 123 -9.76 5.84 -11.62
CA GLY A 123 -9.81 7.23 -12.04
C GLY A 123 -9.18 8.22 -11.06
N THR A 124 -8.77 7.80 -9.85
CA THR A 124 -8.23 8.73 -8.86
C THR A 124 -6.90 9.28 -9.35
N SER A 125 -5.99 8.42 -9.81
CA SER A 125 -4.68 8.86 -10.31
C SER A 125 -4.78 9.80 -11.52
N ASP A 126 -5.82 9.68 -12.34
CA ASP A 126 -6.06 10.55 -13.50
C ASP A 126 -6.39 12.00 -13.12
N GLU A 127 -6.93 12.23 -11.91
CA GLU A 127 -7.14 13.57 -11.37
C GLU A 127 -5.83 14.25 -10.97
N TYR A 128 -4.77 13.47 -10.70
CA TYR A 128 -3.45 13.97 -10.30
C TYR A 128 -2.52 14.15 -11.49
N VAL A 129 -2.53 13.20 -12.43
CA VAL A 129 -1.58 13.18 -13.55
C VAL A 129 -2.13 12.40 -14.74
N ARG A 130 -1.68 12.78 -15.95
CA ARG A 130 -2.00 12.06 -17.20
C ARG A 130 -1.76 10.55 -17.10
N GLU A 131 -2.61 9.78 -17.77
CA GLU A 131 -2.69 8.30 -17.71
C GLU A 131 -1.36 7.56 -17.98
N ASP A 132 -0.53 8.06 -18.89
CA ASP A 132 0.77 7.47 -19.24
C ASP A 132 1.89 7.74 -18.22
N TYR A 133 1.60 8.47 -17.14
CA TYR A 133 2.49 8.52 -15.99
C TYR A 133 2.47 7.17 -15.26
N PRO A 134 3.63 6.54 -15.03
CA PRO A 134 3.65 5.20 -14.46
C PRO A 134 3.41 5.23 -12.95
N ALA A 135 2.45 4.44 -12.46
CA ALA A 135 2.34 4.15 -11.03
C ALA A 135 3.50 3.21 -10.63
N SER A 136 4.63 3.74 -10.20
CA SER A 136 5.82 2.93 -9.84
C SER A 136 6.02 2.93 -8.34
N ALA A 137 6.32 1.77 -7.77
CA ALA A 137 6.74 1.69 -6.37
C ALA A 137 8.15 2.28 -6.21
N ASP A 138 8.41 2.87 -5.05
CA ASP A 138 9.76 3.26 -4.66
C ASP A 138 10.63 2.01 -4.48
N TYR A 139 11.82 2.03 -5.11
CA TYR A 139 12.68 0.86 -5.15
C TYR A 139 13.25 0.48 -3.77
N GLU A 140 13.43 1.44 -2.87
CA GLU A 140 13.92 1.17 -1.51
C GLU A 140 12.84 0.44 -0.70
N VAL A 141 11.58 0.87 -0.86
CA VAL A 141 10.41 0.19 -0.25
C VAL A 141 10.29 -1.23 -0.78
N VAL A 142 10.41 -1.44 -2.10
CA VAL A 142 10.40 -2.79 -2.69
C VAL A 142 11.55 -3.65 -2.14
N CYS A 143 12.77 -3.13 -2.10
CA CYS A 143 13.92 -3.86 -1.55
C CYS A 143 13.71 -4.24 -0.08
N ALA A 144 13.17 -3.35 0.74
CA ALA A 144 12.89 -3.61 2.14
C ALA A 144 11.79 -4.66 2.33
N LEU A 145 10.71 -4.60 1.54
CA LEU A 145 9.64 -5.61 1.57
C LEU A 145 10.15 -6.99 1.16
N VAL A 146 10.97 -7.07 0.10
CA VAL A 146 11.59 -8.34 -0.33
C VAL A 146 12.49 -8.89 0.77
N ALA A 147 13.37 -8.05 1.34
CA ALA A 147 14.26 -8.47 2.41
C ALA A 147 13.49 -8.91 3.66
N ALA A 148 12.36 -8.26 3.98
CA ALA A 148 11.48 -8.66 5.07
C ALA A 148 10.84 -10.03 4.82
N ALA A 149 10.24 -10.24 3.63
CA ALA A 149 9.62 -11.52 3.27
C ALA A 149 10.62 -12.68 3.30
N GLU A 150 11.83 -12.49 2.77
CA GLU A 150 12.93 -13.46 2.82
C GLU A 150 13.33 -13.82 4.26
N ARG A 151 13.47 -12.82 5.14
CA ARG A 151 13.82 -13.05 6.56
C ARG A 151 12.76 -13.81 7.33
N LEU A 152 11.49 -13.54 7.01
CA LEU A 152 10.34 -14.19 7.63
C LEU A 152 10.05 -15.56 7.03
N GLY A 153 10.68 -15.92 5.91
CA GLY A 153 10.45 -17.17 5.21
C GLY A 153 9.06 -17.26 4.59
N TYR A 154 8.52 -16.13 4.13
CA TYR A 154 7.22 -16.08 3.45
C TYR A 154 7.39 -16.14 1.95
N ASP A 155 6.61 -17.00 1.30
CA ASP A 155 6.53 -17.06 -0.16
C ASP A 155 5.94 -15.75 -0.71
N TYR A 156 6.59 -15.18 -1.73
CA TYR A 156 6.19 -13.92 -2.32
C TYR A 156 6.47 -13.87 -3.83
N HIS A 157 5.76 -12.96 -4.49
CA HIS A 157 5.89 -12.68 -5.91
C HIS A 157 6.08 -11.18 -6.12
N THR A 158 7.06 -10.78 -6.91
CA THR A 158 7.22 -9.37 -7.32
C THR A 158 6.63 -9.15 -8.70
N GLY A 159 5.98 -7.99 -8.91
CA GLY A 159 5.54 -7.62 -10.25
C GLY A 159 4.51 -6.52 -10.30
N VAL A 160 3.88 -6.41 -11.47
CA VAL A 160 2.85 -5.40 -11.74
C VAL A 160 1.53 -5.84 -11.13
N THR A 161 0.87 -4.91 -10.45
CA THR A 161 -0.46 -5.07 -9.85
C THR A 161 -1.44 -4.21 -10.64
N MET A 162 -2.68 -4.66 -10.84
CA MET A 162 -3.74 -3.80 -11.37
C MET A 162 -4.62 -3.30 -10.22
N SER A 163 -4.93 -2.00 -10.21
CA SER A 163 -5.85 -1.38 -9.27
C SER A 163 -7.13 -0.98 -10.00
N ALA A 164 -8.29 -1.43 -9.50
CA ALA A 164 -9.59 -1.15 -10.10
C ALA A 164 -10.52 -0.35 -9.16
N ASP A 165 -11.30 0.59 -9.70
CA ASP A 165 -12.33 1.29 -8.91
C ASP A 165 -13.54 0.40 -8.59
N ALA A 166 -13.88 -0.54 -9.47
CA ALA A 166 -15.05 -1.38 -9.34
C ALA A 166 -14.67 -2.84 -9.08
N PHE A 167 -14.88 -3.32 -7.85
CA PHE A 167 -14.59 -4.71 -7.47
C PHE A 167 -15.28 -5.76 -8.36
N TYR A 168 -16.51 -5.45 -8.83
CA TYR A 168 -17.27 -6.36 -9.69
C TYR A 168 -16.85 -6.20 -11.16
N PRO A 169 -17.50 -5.35 -11.99
CA PRO A 169 -17.20 -5.30 -13.43
C PRO A 169 -15.78 -4.85 -13.74
N GLY A 170 -15.19 -3.97 -12.91
CA GLY A 170 -13.82 -3.47 -13.10
C GLY A 170 -12.74 -4.52 -12.87
N GLN A 171 -13.07 -5.66 -12.24
CA GLN A 171 -12.16 -6.81 -12.09
C GLN A 171 -12.60 -8.02 -12.93
N GLY A 172 -13.46 -7.80 -13.94
CA GLY A 172 -13.94 -8.87 -14.80
C GLY A 172 -14.92 -9.82 -14.13
N ARG A 173 -15.66 -9.36 -13.10
CA ARG A 173 -16.71 -10.14 -12.44
C ARG A 173 -18.09 -9.67 -12.89
N PRO A 174 -19.08 -10.56 -13.04
CA PRO A 174 -20.46 -10.15 -13.28
C PRO A 174 -20.99 -9.25 -12.15
N GLY A 175 -21.75 -8.23 -12.54
CA GLY A 175 -22.49 -7.38 -11.62
C GLY A 175 -23.82 -8.01 -11.20
N PHE A 176 -24.68 -7.19 -10.59
CA PHE A 176 -26.03 -7.59 -10.20
C PHE A 176 -26.82 -8.12 -11.41
N GLU A 177 -27.57 -9.22 -11.21
CA GLU A 177 -28.32 -9.92 -12.27
C GLU A 177 -27.48 -10.38 -13.47
N GLY A 178 -26.17 -10.56 -13.29
CA GLY A 178 -25.27 -11.04 -14.35
C GLY A 178 -24.92 -9.98 -15.38
N PHE A 179 -25.01 -8.69 -15.02
CA PHE A 179 -24.52 -7.61 -15.88
C PHE A 179 -23.02 -7.78 -16.19
N GLU A 180 -22.66 -7.77 -17.47
CA GLU A 180 -21.28 -7.83 -17.95
C GLU A 180 -20.90 -6.47 -18.54
N ALA A 181 -19.83 -5.87 -18.04
CA ALA A 181 -19.31 -4.63 -18.61
C ALA A 181 -18.57 -4.94 -19.92
N ALA A 182 -18.48 -3.94 -20.81
CA ALA A 182 -17.72 -4.10 -22.03
C ALA A 182 -16.25 -4.49 -21.72
N GLY A 183 -15.76 -5.58 -22.34
CA GLY A 183 -14.40 -6.10 -22.15
C GLY A 183 -14.17 -6.86 -20.84
N SER A 184 -15.19 -7.04 -19.99
CA SER A 184 -15.00 -7.69 -18.68
C SER A 184 -14.66 -9.17 -18.78
N THR A 185 -15.06 -9.83 -19.87
CA THR A 185 -14.85 -11.27 -20.11
C THR A 185 -13.40 -11.58 -20.49
N GLU A 186 -12.74 -10.68 -21.21
CA GLU A 186 -11.36 -10.85 -21.67
C GLU A 186 -10.33 -10.28 -20.69
N LEU A 187 -10.73 -9.37 -19.79
CA LEU A 187 -9.83 -8.60 -18.93
C LEU A 187 -8.84 -9.46 -18.13
N VAL A 188 -9.29 -10.57 -17.54
CA VAL A 188 -8.41 -11.44 -16.72
C VAL A 188 -7.35 -12.11 -17.58
N ASP A 189 -7.71 -12.55 -18.78
CA ASP A 189 -6.80 -13.21 -19.72
C ASP A 189 -5.78 -12.18 -20.25
N GLU A 190 -6.23 -10.98 -20.60
CA GLU A 190 -5.35 -9.89 -21.05
C GLU A 190 -4.33 -9.49 -19.98
N LEU A 191 -4.76 -9.34 -18.72
CA LEU A 191 -3.87 -9.01 -17.61
C LEU A 191 -2.87 -10.15 -17.34
N ARG A 192 -3.31 -11.41 -17.45
CA ARG A 192 -2.43 -12.56 -17.28
C ARG A 192 -1.37 -12.63 -18.37
N ASP A 193 -1.76 -12.48 -19.62
CA ASP A 193 -0.87 -12.49 -20.79
C ASP A 193 0.15 -11.33 -20.70
N ALA A 194 -0.24 -10.21 -20.09
CA ALA A 194 0.64 -9.09 -19.77
C ALA A 194 1.53 -9.31 -18.53
N ASN A 195 1.47 -10.50 -17.90
CA ASN A 195 2.21 -10.87 -16.68
C ASN A 195 1.89 -9.96 -15.46
N VAL A 196 0.67 -9.45 -15.37
CA VAL A 196 0.16 -8.81 -14.15
C VAL A 196 -0.04 -9.89 -13.09
N LYS A 197 0.42 -9.64 -11.86
CA LYS A 197 0.43 -10.63 -10.79
C LYS A 197 -0.89 -10.74 -10.06
N ASN A 198 -1.55 -9.61 -9.81
CA ASN A 198 -2.76 -9.57 -9.02
C ASN A 198 -3.62 -8.34 -9.33
N ILE A 199 -4.86 -8.40 -8.85
CA ILE A 199 -5.83 -7.31 -8.85
C ILE A 199 -6.13 -6.89 -7.41
N GLU A 200 -6.07 -5.59 -7.14
CA GLU A 200 -6.54 -4.90 -5.92
C GLU A 200 -7.16 -3.54 -6.29
N MET A 201 -7.24 -2.53 -5.40
CA MET A 201 -8.07 -1.34 -5.65
C MET A 201 -7.43 0.01 -5.26
N GLU A 202 -6.19 0.08 -4.76
CA GLU A 202 -5.64 1.33 -4.19
C GLU A 202 -4.15 1.58 -4.48
N ALA A 203 -3.37 0.54 -4.79
CA ALA A 203 -1.91 0.66 -4.89
C ALA A 203 -1.48 1.65 -5.98
N SER A 204 -2.13 1.65 -7.16
CA SER A 204 -1.79 2.58 -8.24
C SER A 204 -1.96 4.05 -7.83
N ALA A 205 -3.06 4.37 -7.15
CA ALA A 205 -3.36 5.72 -6.67
C ALA A 205 -2.33 6.16 -5.62
N ILE A 206 -2.09 5.34 -4.60
CA ILE A 206 -1.12 5.62 -3.53
C ILE A 206 0.28 5.86 -4.11
N MET A 207 0.76 4.96 -4.97
CA MET A 207 2.09 5.08 -5.58
C MET A 207 2.19 6.30 -6.50
N THR A 208 1.15 6.61 -7.26
CA THR A 208 1.14 7.78 -8.16
C THR A 208 1.21 9.08 -7.36
N ILE A 209 0.37 9.24 -6.34
CA ILE A 209 0.30 10.44 -5.51
C ILE A 209 1.61 10.65 -4.75
N ALA A 210 2.12 9.61 -4.09
CA ALA A 210 3.40 9.69 -3.38
C ALA A 210 4.56 10.07 -4.32
N SER A 211 4.60 9.47 -5.51
CA SER A 211 5.62 9.78 -6.52
C SER A 211 5.58 11.25 -6.97
N ILE A 212 4.40 11.82 -7.19
CA ILE A 212 4.22 13.23 -7.56
C ILE A 212 4.76 14.16 -6.47
N TYR A 213 4.61 13.78 -5.20
CA TYR A 213 5.08 14.54 -4.05
C TYR A 213 6.54 14.29 -3.68
N GLY A 214 7.24 13.39 -4.38
CA GLY A 214 8.61 13.01 -4.04
C GLY A 214 8.70 12.19 -2.74
N LEU A 215 7.61 11.54 -2.35
CA LEU A 215 7.51 10.66 -1.19
C LEU A 215 7.71 9.20 -1.62
N ARG A 216 8.03 8.33 -0.67
CA ARG A 216 8.23 6.89 -0.93
C ARG A 216 6.90 6.15 -0.80
N ALA A 217 6.61 5.24 -1.72
CA ALA A 217 5.46 4.36 -1.57
C ALA A 217 5.69 2.97 -2.15
N GLY A 218 5.07 1.97 -1.53
CA GLY A 218 5.01 0.60 -2.04
C GLY A 218 3.79 -0.14 -1.51
N ALA A 219 3.61 -1.38 -1.95
CA ALA A 219 2.48 -2.20 -1.53
C ALA A 219 2.87 -3.67 -1.37
N VAL A 220 2.31 -4.30 -0.34
CA VAL A 220 2.34 -5.74 -0.12
C VAL A 220 0.93 -6.25 0.13
N CYS A 221 0.50 -7.23 -0.65
CA CYS A 221 -0.84 -7.81 -0.58
C CYS A 221 -0.79 -9.30 -0.30
N SER A 222 -1.63 -9.79 0.61
CA SER A 222 -1.84 -11.23 0.76
C SER A 222 -2.77 -11.75 -0.34
N VAL A 223 -2.43 -12.88 -0.97
CA VAL A 223 -3.29 -13.55 -1.95
C VAL A 223 -4.42 -14.24 -1.22
N TYR A 224 -5.65 -13.78 -1.40
CA TYR A 224 -6.84 -14.47 -0.88
C TYR A 224 -7.50 -15.37 -1.90
N ALA A 225 -7.32 -15.04 -3.16
CA ALA A 225 -7.97 -15.74 -4.25
C ALA A 225 -6.97 -15.90 -5.38
N ASN A 226 -7.07 -17.00 -6.11
CA ASN A 226 -6.41 -17.11 -7.40
C ASN A 226 -7.50 -17.19 -8.48
N ARG A 227 -7.50 -16.21 -9.38
CA ARG A 227 -8.51 -16.05 -10.44
C ARG A 227 -8.41 -17.10 -11.52
N GLU A 228 -7.24 -17.71 -11.69
CA GLU A 228 -7.04 -18.80 -12.64
C GLU A 228 -7.49 -20.14 -12.05
N THR A 229 -7.09 -20.45 -10.83
CA THR A 229 -7.44 -21.74 -10.22
C THR A 229 -8.85 -21.78 -9.61
N GLY A 230 -9.43 -20.60 -9.35
CA GLY A 230 -10.74 -20.44 -8.68
C GLY A 230 -10.69 -20.63 -7.17
N GLU A 231 -9.50 -20.80 -6.58
CA GLU A 231 -9.34 -20.93 -5.13
C GLU A 231 -9.63 -19.61 -4.41
N PHE A 232 -10.26 -19.67 -3.23
CA PHE A 232 -10.55 -18.52 -2.38
C PHE A 232 -10.48 -18.89 -0.89
N ARG A 233 -9.56 -18.30 -0.13
CA ARG A 233 -9.54 -18.31 1.35
C ARG A 233 -9.01 -16.98 1.88
N THR A 234 -9.61 -16.50 2.96
CA THR A 234 -9.15 -15.28 3.65
C THR A 234 -8.04 -15.64 4.63
N GLU A 235 -6.84 -15.90 4.10
CA GLU A 235 -5.65 -16.33 4.85
C GLU A 235 -4.47 -15.40 4.56
N GLY A 236 -3.44 -15.45 5.43
CA GLY A 236 -2.19 -14.73 5.19
C GLY A 236 -2.16 -13.24 5.53
N GLU A 237 -3.23 -12.66 6.08
CA GLU A 237 -3.25 -11.24 6.52
C GLU A 237 -2.13 -10.90 7.49
N SER A 238 -1.86 -11.80 8.42
CA SER A 238 -0.78 -11.60 9.40
C SER A 238 0.59 -11.54 8.72
N ARG A 239 0.78 -12.22 7.58
CA ARG A 239 2.06 -12.25 6.86
C ARG A 239 2.38 -10.90 6.21
N SER A 240 1.41 -10.28 5.54
CA SER A 240 1.62 -8.95 4.93
C SER A 240 1.80 -7.86 5.99
N ALA A 241 1.06 -7.95 7.11
CA ALA A 241 1.22 -7.06 8.26
C ALA A 241 2.62 -7.12 8.89
N GLU A 242 3.11 -8.32 9.19
CA GLU A 242 4.45 -8.53 9.76
C GLU A 242 5.55 -8.14 8.76
N THR A 243 5.39 -8.50 7.48
CA THR A 243 6.34 -8.13 6.41
C THR A 243 6.47 -6.63 6.28
N ALA A 244 5.34 -5.90 6.28
CA ALA A 244 5.35 -4.44 6.17
C ALA A 244 5.98 -3.79 7.41
N SER A 245 5.69 -4.31 8.62
CA SER A 245 6.28 -3.80 9.87
C SER A 245 7.80 -3.99 9.90
N LEU A 246 8.28 -5.19 9.53
CA LEU A 246 9.71 -5.46 9.40
C LEU A 246 10.35 -4.63 8.28
N ALA A 247 9.67 -4.43 7.15
CA ALA A 247 10.17 -3.57 6.07
C ALA A 247 10.37 -2.12 6.52
N THR A 248 9.46 -1.58 7.33
CA THR A 248 9.64 -0.25 7.95
C THR A 248 10.92 -0.19 8.79
N HIS A 249 11.17 -1.20 9.62
CA HIS A 249 12.41 -1.28 10.40
C HIS A 249 13.66 -1.34 9.50
N LEU A 250 13.60 -2.11 8.40
CA LEU A 250 14.71 -2.19 7.44
C LEU A 250 14.93 -0.87 6.70
N LEU A 251 13.87 -0.16 6.31
CA LEU A 251 13.96 1.18 5.71
C LEU A 251 14.62 2.17 6.66
N ALA A 252 14.23 2.19 7.93
CA ALA A 252 14.86 3.05 8.93
C ALA A 252 16.36 2.76 9.08
N LYS A 253 16.77 1.48 9.03
CA LYS A 253 18.18 1.08 9.02
C LYS A 253 18.89 1.53 7.74
N MET A 254 18.27 1.37 6.57
CA MET A 254 18.80 1.85 5.29
C MET A 254 19.01 3.37 5.32
N ASP A 255 18.05 4.12 5.84
CA ASP A 255 18.12 5.57 6.00
C ASP A 255 19.21 6.00 6.97
N ALA A 256 19.42 5.24 8.06
CA ALA A 256 20.51 5.48 9.00
C ALA A 256 21.89 5.32 8.35
N VAL A 257 22.10 4.25 7.60
CA VAL A 257 23.35 4.00 6.85
C VAL A 257 23.58 5.11 5.82
N LYS A 258 22.56 5.46 5.01
CA LYS A 258 22.64 6.57 4.04
C LYS A 258 23.09 7.86 4.70
N ARG A 259 22.52 8.21 5.87
CA ARG A 259 22.91 9.39 6.64
C ARG A 259 24.35 9.34 7.15
N GLU A 260 24.79 8.19 7.64
CA GLU A 260 26.16 8.01 8.15
C GLU A 260 27.22 8.22 7.07
N VAL A 261 26.99 7.69 5.87
CA VAL A 261 27.94 7.79 4.76
C VAL A 261 27.74 9.03 3.87
N GLY A 262 26.69 9.83 4.13
CA GLY A 262 26.34 10.99 3.33
C GLY A 262 25.85 10.65 1.91
N ALA A 263 25.15 9.53 1.75
CA ALA A 263 24.57 9.11 0.47
C ALA A 263 23.11 9.59 0.36
N ASP A 264 22.73 10.10 -0.82
CA ASP A 264 21.36 10.55 -1.09
C ASP A 264 20.38 9.38 -1.33
N ARG A 265 20.90 8.22 -1.75
CA ARG A 265 20.11 7.08 -2.23
C ARG A 265 20.72 5.75 -1.82
N TRP A 266 19.87 4.77 -1.56
CA TRP A 266 20.29 3.40 -1.33
C TRP A 266 20.81 2.78 -2.62
N HIS A 267 21.90 2.03 -2.54
CA HIS A 267 22.43 1.30 -3.67
C HIS A 267 23.19 0.07 -3.19
N ALA A 268 23.36 -0.93 -4.06
CA ALA A 268 24.02 -2.19 -3.71
C ALA A 268 25.40 -2.00 -3.08
N GLY A 269 26.16 -0.96 -3.49
CA GLY A 269 27.45 -0.64 -2.87
C GLY A 269 27.42 -0.38 -1.35
N LEU A 270 26.28 0.00 -0.77
CA LEU A 270 26.16 0.23 0.68
C LEU A 270 26.00 -1.06 1.49
N SER A 271 25.73 -2.19 0.83
CA SER A 271 25.50 -3.49 1.48
C SER A 271 26.54 -4.55 1.12
N LEU A 272 27.61 -4.17 0.41
CA LEU A 272 28.63 -5.09 -0.12
C LEU A 272 29.92 -5.15 0.72
N GLU A 273 29.95 -4.56 1.91
CA GLU A 273 31.09 -4.56 2.84
C GLU A 273 30.85 -5.42 4.09
#